data_AF-A0A713XKW3-F1
#
_entry.id   AF-A0A713XKW3-F1
#
_cell.length_a   1.000
_cell.length_b   1.000
_cell.length_c   1.000
_cell.angle_alpha   90.00
_cell.angle_beta   90.00
_cell.angle_gamma   90.00
#
_symmetry.space_group_name_H-M   'P 1'
#
loop_
_entity.id
_entity.type
_entity.pdbx_description
1 polymer ?
#
loop_
_entity_poly.entity_id
_entity_poly.type
_entity_poly.pdbx_seq_one_letter_code
_entity_poly.pdbx_strand_id
1 'polypeptide(L)'
;MYTLTRLIQSLISSGHSKAAQESVSADSEGPKELTSIRLKPSTRAYLQAQSDHLGISLSQSINMIIDGVVELETSPVKNSFDTIYDRIMMLFDSHGIMPLDRRRMLSKYGVTTAILKSRDDFLDLVTPEMISDLSDWFCVRQKWLNGVSTEICETRNIIWYKNAEGMALTMLEQALLNKGLKVYVIKRHGIDMQRAEEIDDNINNLDMGFIFETNRTVAGVTFRRFEICEFQRWNYVRCREHLKLIFKFLDQYNEKFRHSGTSISFDGISLDDEVLEPLRNGKLLPAQLRDKFYHHQIWYPEDYTADVNHQYLSMDFERYLDGLKKGPGKYFTRKTTKYNSTEWEVKIYGSVEEILTYYSLSEALLDQAQRYSKTNQNALNSDS
;
A
#
# COMPACT_ATOMS: atom_id res chain seq x y z
N MET A 1 -34.75 -11.43 31.82
CA MET A 1 -33.45 -11.34 31.11
C MET A 1 -33.72 -10.94 29.67
N TYR A 2 -33.27 -9.77 29.24
CA TYR A 2 -33.33 -9.40 27.83
C TYR A 2 -32.29 -10.26 27.08
N THR A 3 -32.72 -10.99 26.06
CA THR A 3 -31.76 -11.53 25.07
C THR A 3 -31.13 -10.36 24.34
N LEU A 4 -29.85 -10.47 23.96
CA LEU A 4 -29.11 -9.40 23.27
C LEU A 4 -29.92 -8.84 22.08
N THR A 5 -30.58 -9.73 21.33
CA THR A 5 -31.46 -9.39 20.20
C THR A 5 -32.67 -8.55 20.62
N ARG A 6 -33.33 -8.86 21.75
CA ARG A 6 -34.46 -8.07 22.27
C ARG A 6 -34.00 -6.72 22.85
N LEU A 7 -32.82 -6.66 23.46
CA LEU A 7 -32.23 -5.42 23.95
C LEU A 7 -31.94 -4.47 22.77
N ILE A 8 -31.25 -4.97 21.75
CA ILE A 8 -30.93 -4.22 20.53
C ILE A 8 -32.22 -3.78 19.82
N GLN A 9 -33.20 -4.66 19.66
CA GLN A 9 -34.47 -4.33 19.01
C GLN A 9 -35.27 -3.27 19.81
N SER A 10 -35.22 -3.30 21.15
CA SER A 10 -35.87 -2.29 22.01
C SER A 10 -35.16 -0.93 21.96
N LEU A 11 -33.81 -0.94 21.92
CA LEU A 11 -32.99 0.27 21.81
C LEU A 11 -33.23 0.98 20.47
N ILE A 12 -33.23 0.23 19.38
CA ILE A 12 -33.45 0.74 18.02
C ILE A 12 -34.90 1.24 17.82
N SER A 13 -35.90 0.55 18.37
CA SER A 13 -37.32 0.85 18.09
C SER A 13 -37.98 1.90 19.01
N SER A 14 -37.54 2.02 20.26
CA SER A 14 -38.25 2.84 21.26
C SER A 14 -37.31 3.75 22.07
N GLY A 15 -36.10 3.27 22.37
CA GLY A 15 -35.08 4.10 23.03
C GLY A 15 -34.64 5.26 22.15
N HIS A 16 -34.40 5.00 20.86
CA HIS A 16 -33.93 6.00 19.91
C HIS A 16 -34.93 7.16 19.71
N SER A 17 -36.22 6.88 19.50
CA SER A 17 -37.24 7.92 19.31
C SER A 17 -37.42 8.80 20.54
N LYS A 18 -37.23 8.25 21.74
CA LYS A 18 -37.34 8.99 23.00
C LYS A 18 -36.08 9.85 23.26
N ALA A 19 -34.90 9.30 23.02
CA ALA A 19 -33.63 10.03 23.12
C ALA A 19 -33.55 11.20 22.13
N ALA A 20 -34.06 11.03 20.90
CA ALA A 20 -34.12 12.09 19.90
C ALA A 20 -35.10 13.23 20.27
N GLN A 21 -36.14 12.95 21.06
CA GLN A 21 -37.04 13.98 21.59
C GLN A 21 -36.43 14.71 22.80
N GLU A 22 -35.70 14.00 23.65
CA GLU A 22 -35.06 14.55 24.85
C GLU A 22 -33.76 15.33 24.53
N SER A 23 -33.02 14.98 23.47
CA SER A 23 -31.80 15.68 23.05
C SER A 23 -32.06 17.05 22.44
N VAL A 24 -33.23 17.28 21.83
CA VAL A 24 -33.66 18.61 21.34
C VAL A 24 -34.00 19.55 22.51
N SER A 25 -34.24 19.01 23.71
CA SER A 25 -34.57 19.76 24.92
C SER A 25 -33.40 19.95 25.90
N ALA A 26 -32.23 19.37 25.63
CA ALA A 26 -31.06 19.46 26.50
C ALA A 26 -30.00 20.38 25.88
N ASP A 27 -29.81 21.57 26.46
CA ASP A 27 -28.67 22.44 26.14
C ASP A 27 -27.34 21.73 26.47
N SER A 28 -26.35 21.84 25.59
CA SER A 28 -25.06 21.16 25.63
C SER A 28 -24.12 21.56 26.78
N GLU A 29 -24.56 22.44 27.70
CA GLU A 29 -23.79 22.96 28.84
C GLU A 29 -24.30 22.47 30.21
N GLY A 30 -25.07 21.38 30.26
CA GLY A 30 -25.49 20.77 31.52
C GLY A 30 -24.30 20.26 32.37
N PRO A 31 -24.38 20.31 33.72
CA PRO A 31 -23.34 19.77 34.59
C PRO A 31 -23.19 18.26 34.36
N LYS A 32 -21.94 17.81 34.14
CA LYS A 32 -21.62 16.39 33.95
C LYS A 32 -22.10 15.58 35.14
N GLU A 33 -23.12 14.75 34.94
CA GLU A 33 -23.64 13.89 36.00
C GLU A 33 -22.67 12.75 36.31
N LEU A 34 -22.32 12.61 37.60
CA LEU A 34 -21.49 11.51 38.10
C LEU A 34 -22.27 10.19 38.05
N THR A 35 -22.03 9.41 37.00
CA THR A 35 -22.62 8.08 36.85
C THR A 35 -21.61 6.99 37.24
N SER A 36 -21.94 6.18 38.25
CA SER A 36 -21.09 5.05 38.68
C SER A 36 -21.42 3.79 37.86
N ILE A 37 -20.51 3.39 36.97
CA ILE A 37 -20.65 2.19 36.13
C ILE A 37 -19.95 0.99 36.79
N ARG A 38 -20.68 -0.12 36.99
CA ARG A 38 -20.11 -1.40 37.47
C ARG A 38 -19.75 -2.30 36.28
N LEU A 39 -18.46 -2.52 36.08
CA LEU A 39 -17.92 -3.35 34.99
C LEU A 39 -17.55 -4.74 35.48
N LYS A 40 -17.70 -5.74 34.60
CA LYS A 40 -17.11 -7.07 34.83
C LYS A 40 -15.58 -6.97 34.80
N PRO A 41 -14.84 -7.83 35.53
CA PRO A 41 -13.37 -7.78 35.56
C PRO A 41 -12.71 -7.86 34.18
N SER A 42 -13.21 -8.72 33.28
CA SER A 42 -12.69 -8.85 31.91
C SER A 42 -12.91 -7.59 31.07
N THR A 43 -14.09 -6.97 31.17
CA THR A 43 -14.41 -5.71 30.47
C THR A 43 -13.55 -4.55 31.00
N ARG A 44 -13.32 -4.50 32.32
CA ARG A 44 -12.44 -3.51 32.93
C ARG A 44 -11.00 -3.65 32.43
N ALA A 45 -10.48 -4.87 32.37
CA ALA A 45 -9.12 -5.13 31.89
C ALA A 45 -8.94 -4.69 30.42
N TYR A 46 -9.91 -4.99 29.56
CA TYR A 46 -9.90 -4.54 28.17
C TYR A 46 -9.88 -3.01 28.06
N LEU A 47 -10.80 -2.33 28.74
CA LEU A 47 -10.90 -0.86 28.70
C LEU A 47 -9.67 -0.17 29.30
N GLN A 48 -9.06 -0.76 30.33
CA GLN A 48 -7.81 -0.25 30.91
C GLN A 48 -6.66 -0.33 29.91
N ALA A 49 -6.52 -1.45 29.19
CA ALA A 49 -5.49 -1.58 28.15
C ALA A 49 -5.67 -0.53 27.04
N GLN A 50 -6.91 -0.24 26.64
CA GLN A 50 -7.21 0.81 25.67
C GLN A 50 -6.89 2.21 26.21
N SER A 51 -7.25 2.50 27.46
CA SER A 51 -6.97 3.81 28.07
C SER A 51 -5.47 4.07 28.24
N ASP A 52 -4.72 3.03 28.61
CA ASP A 52 -3.26 3.09 28.79
C ASP A 52 -2.56 3.31 27.45
N HIS A 53 -3.00 2.63 26.39
CA HIS A 53 -2.49 2.83 25.04
C HIS A 53 -2.74 4.25 24.51
N LEU A 54 -3.91 4.82 24.83
CA LEU A 54 -4.31 6.17 24.40
C LEU A 54 -3.78 7.29 25.33
N GLY A 55 -3.21 6.94 26.49
CA GLY A 55 -2.71 7.91 27.47
C GLY A 55 -3.81 8.71 28.19
N ILE A 56 -5.02 8.16 28.30
CA ILE A 56 -6.19 8.82 28.91
C ILE A 56 -6.69 8.06 30.14
N SER A 57 -7.54 8.68 30.95
CA SER A 57 -8.17 7.97 32.07
C SER A 57 -9.19 6.94 31.61
N LEU A 58 -9.38 5.87 32.39
CA LEU A 58 -10.39 4.83 32.13
C LEU A 58 -11.80 5.43 31.96
N SER A 59 -12.17 6.41 32.78
CA SER A 59 -13.47 7.10 32.68
C SER A 59 -13.62 7.91 31.39
N GLN A 60 -12.56 8.57 30.92
CA GLN A 60 -12.58 9.27 29.63
C GLN A 60 -12.73 8.29 28.47
N SER A 61 -12.01 7.16 28.50
CA SER A 61 -12.15 6.10 27.48
C SER A 61 -13.58 5.55 27.44
N ILE A 62 -14.19 5.31 28.61
CA ILE A 62 -15.59 4.85 28.70
C ILE A 62 -16.55 5.88 28.11
N ASN A 63 -16.40 7.16 28.45
CA ASN A 63 -17.27 8.22 27.92
C ASN A 63 -17.11 8.35 26.39
N MET A 64 -15.88 8.36 25.87
CA MET A 64 -15.65 8.40 24.42
C MET A 64 -16.33 7.24 23.69
N ILE A 65 -16.28 6.03 24.25
CA ILE A 65 -16.93 4.86 23.67
C ILE A 65 -18.46 5.01 23.73
N ILE A 66 -19.01 5.42 24.88
CA ILE A 66 -20.47 5.57 25.04
C ILE A 66 -21.00 6.67 24.13
N ASP A 67 -20.36 7.85 24.13
CA ASP A 67 -20.72 8.99 23.29
C ASP A 67 -20.63 8.62 21.81
N GLY A 68 -19.53 7.95 21.41
CA GLY A 68 -19.36 7.44 20.05
C GLY A 68 -20.42 6.42 19.64
N VAL A 69 -20.83 5.51 20.54
CA VAL A 69 -21.93 4.56 20.27
C VAL A 69 -23.28 5.28 20.16
N VAL A 70 -23.54 6.26 21.03
CA VAL A 70 -24.77 7.06 20.98
C VAL A 70 -24.84 7.86 19.68
N GLU A 71 -23.73 8.47 19.25
CA GLU A 71 -23.63 9.18 17.98
C GLU A 71 -23.81 8.23 16.78
N LEU A 72 -23.21 7.03 16.83
CA LEU A 72 -23.37 5.97 15.83
C LEU A 72 -24.84 5.56 15.63
N GLU A 73 -25.57 5.37 16.73
CA GLU A 73 -26.97 4.92 16.72
C GLU A 73 -27.96 6.05 16.39
N THR A 74 -27.66 7.29 16.78
CA THR A 74 -28.61 8.41 16.64
C THR A 74 -28.58 9.11 15.27
N SER A 75 -27.53 8.93 14.47
CA SER A 75 -27.42 9.55 13.13
C SER A 75 -26.69 8.68 12.09
N PRO A 76 -27.18 7.46 11.77
CA PRO A 76 -26.49 6.51 10.90
C PRO A 76 -26.17 7.04 9.49
N VAL A 77 -26.97 7.96 8.95
CA VAL A 77 -26.70 8.60 7.64
C VAL A 77 -25.60 9.67 7.74
N LYS A 78 -25.60 10.52 8.78
CA LYS A 78 -24.51 11.50 8.99
C LYS A 78 -23.18 10.77 9.20
N ASN A 79 -23.18 9.70 10.00
CA ASN A 79 -21.98 8.88 10.26
C ASN A 79 -21.37 8.30 8.97
N SER A 80 -22.18 7.93 7.97
CA SER A 80 -21.65 7.46 6.69
C SER A 80 -20.98 8.58 5.88
N PHE A 81 -21.50 9.81 5.92
CA PHE A 81 -20.87 10.95 5.24
C PHE A 81 -19.66 11.49 6.01
N ASP A 82 -19.74 11.55 7.34
CA ASP A 82 -18.64 11.94 8.23
C ASP A 82 -17.44 11.00 8.05
N THR A 83 -17.69 9.69 7.88
CA THR A 83 -16.60 8.75 7.56
C THR A 83 -15.90 9.02 6.24
N ILE A 84 -16.53 9.66 5.24
CA ILE A 84 -15.85 10.01 3.97
C ILE A 84 -14.83 11.11 4.24
N TYR A 85 -15.23 12.18 4.93
CA TYR A 85 -14.33 13.27 5.30
C TYR A 85 -13.15 12.74 6.12
N ASP A 86 -13.42 11.96 7.17
CA ASP A 86 -12.39 11.45 8.07
C ASP A 86 -11.42 10.50 7.35
N ARG A 87 -11.91 9.64 6.44
CA ARG A 87 -11.05 8.76 5.62
C ARG A 87 -10.15 9.57 4.69
N ILE A 88 -10.67 10.61 4.05
CA ILE A 88 -9.87 11.48 3.16
C ILE A 88 -8.80 12.23 3.97
N MET A 89 -9.16 12.80 5.13
CA MET A 89 -8.19 13.48 5.99
C MET A 89 -7.13 12.51 6.51
N MET A 90 -7.52 11.31 6.94
CA MET A 90 -6.61 10.25 7.36
C MET A 90 -5.58 9.90 6.27
N LEU A 91 -5.97 9.88 4.98
CA LEU A 91 -5.02 9.66 3.88
C LEU A 91 -3.97 10.78 3.80
N PHE A 92 -4.41 12.04 3.85
CA PHE A 92 -3.49 13.17 3.81
C PHE A 92 -2.55 13.19 5.01
N ASP A 93 -3.08 12.95 6.21
CA ASP A 93 -2.30 12.91 7.45
C ASP A 93 -1.28 11.77 7.43
N SER A 94 -1.69 10.56 7.02
CA SER A 94 -0.80 9.39 6.96
C SER A 94 0.34 9.55 5.96
N HIS A 95 0.15 10.37 4.92
CA HIS A 95 1.20 10.70 3.94
C HIS A 95 1.98 11.97 4.29
N GLY A 96 1.68 12.62 5.43
CA GLY A 96 2.34 13.85 5.87
C GLY A 96 2.06 15.07 4.98
N ILE A 97 0.90 15.10 4.31
CA ILE A 97 0.54 16.17 3.38
C ILE A 97 0.00 17.37 4.17
N MET A 98 0.65 18.51 4.04
CA MET A 98 0.31 19.72 4.79
C MET A 98 -1.00 20.35 4.31
N PRO A 99 -1.75 21.08 5.16
CA PRO A 99 -3.06 21.63 4.78
C PRO A 99 -3.05 22.51 3.51
N LEU A 100 -1.99 23.28 3.29
CA LEU A 100 -1.84 24.09 2.07
C LEU A 100 -1.67 23.24 0.81
N ASP A 101 -0.97 22.11 0.94
CA ASP A 101 -0.78 21.14 -0.12
C ASP A 101 -2.06 20.36 -0.42
N ARG A 102 -2.86 20.00 0.60
CA ARG A 102 -4.20 19.42 0.42
C ARG A 102 -5.06 20.31 -0.46
N ARG A 103 -5.11 21.62 -0.13
CA ARG A 103 -5.83 22.61 -0.94
C ARG A 103 -5.33 22.63 -2.38
N ARG A 104 -4.01 22.62 -2.58
CA ARG A 104 -3.39 22.64 -3.92
C ARG A 104 -3.73 21.39 -4.73
N MET A 105 -3.72 20.21 -4.12
CA MET A 105 -4.11 18.95 -4.78
C MET A 105 -5.58 18.93 -5.16
N LEU A 106 -6.45 19.51 -4.32
CA LEU A 106 -7.90 19.51 -4.49
C LEU A 106 -8.47 20.75 -5.19
N SER A 107 -7.62 21.68 -5.62
CA SER A 107 -8.07 22.97 -6.17
C SER A 107 -8.95 22.82 -7.42
N LYS A 108 -8.75 21.75 -8.20
CA LYS A 108 -9.56 21.44 -9.39
C LYS A 108 -11.03 21.11 -9.07
N TYR A 109 -11.36 20.79 -7.82
CA TYR A 109 -12.72 20.56 -7.34
C TYR A 109 -13.31 21.78 -6.61
N GLY A 110 -12.63 22.93 -6.62
CA GLY A 110 -13.09 24.13 -5.92
C GLY A 110 -12.80 24.17 -4.42
N VAL A 111 -12.03 23.21 -3.89
CA VAL A 111 -11.69 23.15 -2.48
C VAL A 111 -10.77 24.31 -2.07
N THR A 112 -11.24 25.15 -1.16
CA THR A 112 -10.47 26.25 -0.56
C THR A 112 -10.01 25.90 0.86
N THR A 113 -9.13 26.72 1.43
CA THR A 113 -8.69 26.57 2.84
C THR A 113 -9.82 26.78 3.85
N ALA A 114 -10.85 27.58 3.51
CA ALA A 114 -12.02 27.73 4.37
C ALA A 114 -12.87 26.44 4.35
N ILE A 115 -13.09 25.90 3.15
CA ILE A 115 -13.84 24.66 2.95
C ILE A 115 -13.14 23.47 3.62
N LEU A 116 -11.82 23.37 3.56
CA LEU A 116 -11.09 22.29 4.27
C LEU A 116 -11.31 22.28 5.79
N LYS A 117 -11.62 23.43 6.40
CA LYS A 117 -11.88 23.54 7.85
C LYS A 117 -13.32 23.14 8.21
N SER A 118 -14.23 23.20 7.24
CA SER A 118 -15.65 22.92 7.44
C SER A 118 -15.96 21.55 6.85
N ARG A 119 -16.31 20.61 7.73
CA ARG A 119 -16.61 19.23 7.30
C ARG A 119 -17.79 19.21 6.32
N ASP A 120 -18.86 19.93 6.64
CA ASP A 120 -20.08 19.97 5.83
C ASP A 120 -19.80 20.59 4.44
N ASP A 121 -19.15 21.75 4.40
CA ASP A 121 -18.83 22.42 3.11
C ASP A 121 -17.89 21.57 2.24
N PHE A 122 -17.01 20.79 2.86
CA PHE A 122 -16.13 19.89 2.13
C PHE A 122 -16.89 18.75 1.48
N LEU A 123 -17.82 18.14 2.23
CA LEU A 123 -18.62 17.00 1.74
C LEU A 123 -19.51 17.40 0.56
N ASP A 124 -20.01 18.63 0.53
CA ASP A 124 -20.77 19.16 -0.61
C ASP A 124 -19.97 19.24 -1.92
N LEU A 125 -18.63 19.25 -1.83
CA LEU A 125 -17.74 19.25 -3.00
C LEU A 125 -17.20 17.85 -3.37
N VAL A 126 -17.50 16.82 -2.59
CA VAL A 126 -17.01 15.46 -2.88
C VAL A 126 -17.77 14.89 -4.07
N THR A 127 -17.06 14.73 -5.19
CA THR A 127 -17.61 14.10 -6.41
C THR A 127 -17.07 12.69 -6.62
N PRO A 128 -17.74 11.84 -7.43
CA PRO A 128 -17.21 10.52 -7.80
C PRO A 128 -15.83 10.57 -8.46
N GLU A 129 -15.56 11.62 -9.26
CA GLU A 129 -14.26 11.84 -9.88
C GLU A 129 -13.18 12.13 -8.82
N MET A 130 -13.52 12.91 -7.79
CA MET A 130 -12.62 13.15 -6.66
C MET A 130 -12.28 11.87 -5.91
N ILE A 131 -13.26 11.01 -5.65
CA ILE A 131 -13.04 9.71 -5.02
C ILE A 131 -12.17 8.79 -5.89
N SER A 132 -12.43 8.76 -7.20
CA SER A 132 -11.63 7.97 -8.14
C SER A 132 -10.18 8.43 -8.19
N ASP A 133 -9.94 9.73 -8.24
CA ASP A 133 -8.60 10.30 -8.24
C ASP A 133 -7.87 10.03 -6.92
N LEU A 134 -8.51 10.25 -5.77
CA LEU A 134 -7.93 9.95 -4.46
C LEU A 134 -7.58 8.46 -4.31
N SER A 135 -8.44 7.58 -4.82
CA SER A 135 -8.21 6.14 -4.86
C SER A 135 -6.96 5.79 -5.67
N ASP A 136 -6.76 6.39 -6.85
CA ASP A 136 -5.56 6.19 -7.67
C ASP A 136 -4.30 6.75 -6.98
N TRP A 137 -4.39 7.98 -6.46
CA TRP A 137 -3.28 8.70 -5.85
C TRP A 137 -2.67 7.93 -4.69
N PHE A 138 -3.53 7.38 -3.81
CA PHE A 138 -3.13 6.71 -2.58
C PHE A 138 -3.20 5.18 -2.64
N CYS A 139 -3.62 4.61 -3.78
CA CYS A 139 -3.76 3.16 -3.97
C CYS A 139 -4.70 2.49 -2.93
N VAL A 140 -5.85 3.11 -2.70
CA VAL A 140 -6.88 2.64 -1.76
C VAL A 140 -8.16 2.25 -2.49
N ARG A 141 -8.99 1.41 -1.87
CA ARG A 141 -10.26 0.97 -2.46
C ARG A 141 -11.28 2.13 -2.48
N GLN A 142 -11.86 2.40 -3.65
CA GLN A 142 -12.97 3.36 -3.76
C GLN A 142 -14.14 3.02 -2.84
N LYS A 143 -14.46 1.72 -2.70
CA LYS A 143 -15.51 1.26 -1.78
C LYS A 143 -15.23 1.63 -0.33
N TRP A 144 -13.96 1.70 0.08
CA TRP A 144 -13.60 2.19 1.38
C TRP A 144 -13.67 3.72 1.43
N LEU A 145 -13.19 4.45 0.43
CA LEU A 145 -13.38 5.91 0.45
C LEU A 145 -14.86 6.34 0.55
N ASN A 146 -15.77 5.58 -0.07
CA ASN A 146 -17.22 5.82 -0.02
C ASN A 146 -17.92 5.31 1.26
N GLY A 147 -17.20 4.85 2.27
CA GLY A 147 -17.79 4.35 3.52
C GLY A 147 -18.35 2.92 3.47
N VAL A 148 -18.41 2.28 2.29
CA VAL A 148 -19.07 0.98 2.06
C VAL A 148 -18.25 -0.22 2.58
N SER A 149 -16.93 -0.16 2.44
CA SER A 149 -16.01 -1.25 2.87
C SER A 149 -15.20 -0.86 4.09
N THR A 150 -14.75 -1.86 4.85
CA THR A 150 -13.76 -1.73 5.93
C THR A 150 -12.32 -1.98 5.45
N GLU A 151 -12.15 -2.52 4.24
CA GLU A 151 -10.83 -2.78 3.66
C GLU A 151 -10.29 -1.53 2.94
N ILE A 152 -9.22 -0.97 3.47
CA ILE A 152 -8.56 0.26 3.00
C ILE A 152 -7.88 0.03 1.64
N CYS A 153 -7.05 -0.99 1.54
CA CYS A 153 -6.19 -1.23 0.38
C CYS A 153 -6.60 -2.50 -0.38
N GLU A 154 -6.29 -2.52 -1.67
CA GLU A 154 -6.26 -3.76 -2.45
C GLU A 154 -5.00 -4.55 -2.09
N THR A 155 -5.16 -5.83 -1.75
CA THR A 155 -4.05 -6.71 -1.31
C THR A 155 -3.49 -7.55 -2.45
N ARG A 156 -4.06 -7.37 -3.65
CA ARG A 156 -3.71 -8.10 -4.88
C ARG A 156 -3.60 -7.16 -6.08
N ASN A 157 -3.11 -5.94 -5.86
CA ASN A 157 -2.84 -5.01 -6.97
C ASN A 157 -1.80 -5.57 -7.93
N ILE A 158 -0.79 -6.24 -7.39
CA ILE A 158 0.26 -6.93 -8.14
C ILE A 158 0.24 -8.40 -7.73
N ILE A 159 -0.24 -9.24 -8.65
CA ILE A 159 -0.35 -10.69 -8.50
C ILE A 159 0.86 -11.32 -9.18
N TRP A 160 1.59 -12.16 -8.45
CA TRP A 160 2.84 -12.74 -8.96
C TRP A 160 3.00 -14.23 -8.62
N TYR A 161 1.95 -14.90 -8.13
CA TYR A 161 1.97 -16.33 -7.82
C TYR A 161 2.71 -17.18 -8.87
N LYS A 162 3.86 -17.75 -8.45
CA LYS A 162 4.74 -18.59 -9.28
C LYS A 162 5.21 -17.94 -10.60
N ASN A 163 5.36 -16.61 -10.60
CA ASN A 163 5.79 -15.85 -11.77
C ASN A 163 6.86 -14.83 -11.37
N ALA A 164 8.08 -15.32 -11.10
CA ALA A 164 9.20 -14.49 -10.68
C ALA A 164 9.65 -13.50 -11.78
N GLU A 165 9.62 -13.91 -13.05
CA GLU A 165 9.94 -13.04 -14.19
C GLU A 165 8.93 -11.91 -14.36
N GLY A 166 7.63 -12.21 -14.28
CA GLY A 166 6.57 -11.20 -14.31
C GLY A 166 6.69 -10.20 -13.16
N MET A 167 7.09 -10.66 -11.97
CA MET A 167 7.34 -9.76 -10.84
C MET A 167 8.54 -8.84 -11.10
N ALA A 168 9.65 -9.39 -11.60
CA ALA A 168 10.83 -8.60 -11.96
C ALA A 168 10.52 -7.55 -13.04
N LEU A 169 9.78 -7.94 -14.09
CA LEU A 169 9.31 -7.00 -15.13
C LEU A 169 8.43 -5.90 -14.55
N THR A 170 7.53 -6.24 -13.62
CA THR A 170 6.68 -5.26 -12.94
C THR A 170 7.52 -4.28 -12.11
N MET A 171 8.54 -4.76 -11.39
CA MET A 171 9.48 -3.90 -10.65
C MET A 171 10.24 -2.96 -11.60
N LEU A 172 10.74 -3.46 -12.72
CA LEU A 172 11.42 -2.66 -13.74
C LEU A 172 10.49 -1.61 -14.35
N GLU A 173 9.26 -1.98 -14.69
CA GLU A 173 8.25 -1.05 -15.19
C GLU A 173 7.98 0.07 -14.18
N GLN A 174 7.73 -0.28 -12.91
CA GLN A 174 7.47 0.70 -11.86
C GLN A 174 8.68 1.63 -11.65
N ALA A 175 9.90 1.10 -11.67
CA ALA A 175 11.11 1.91 -11.55
C ALA A 175 11.28 2.89 -12.72
N LEU A 176 10.98 2.47 -13.95
CA LEU A 176 11.04 3.32 -15.14
C LEU A 176 9.97 4.42 -15.12
N LEU A 177 8.73 4.06 -14.78
CA LEU A 177 7.60 4.99 -14.78
C LEU A 177 7.72 6.06 -13.69
N ASN A 178 8.21 5.67 -12.50
CA ASN A 178 8.26 6.55 -11.34
C ASN A 178 9.66 7.13 -11.06
N LYS A 179 10.62 6.87 -11.96
CA LYS A 179 12.03 7.29 -11.83
C LYS A 179 12.66 6.80 -10.53
N GLY A 180 12.37 5.56 -10.17
CA GLY A 180 12.82 4.91 -8.95
C GLY A 180 11.73 4.04 -8.35
N LEU A 181 12.17 2.99 -7.66
CA LEU A 181 11.30 2.09 -6.91
C LEU A 181 12.02 1.68 -5.63
N LYS A 182 11.32 1.75 -4.51
CA LYS A 182 11.76 1.11 -3.27
C LYS A 182 10.88 -0.10 -2.98
N VAL A 183 11.49 -1.25 -2.75
CA VAL A 183 10.81 -2.52 -2.48
C VAL A 183 11.04 -2.93 -1.04
N TYR A 184 9.97 -3.06 -0.27
CA TYR A 184 10.06 -3.67 1.06
C TYR A 184 9.72 -5.15 0.96
N VAL A 185 10.65 -6.01 1.34
CA VAL A 185 10.44 -7.46 1.44
C VAL A 185 9.96 -7.77 2.85
N ILE A 186 8.66 -8.00 2.99
CA ILE A 186 7.99 -8.19 4.27
C ILE A 186 7.94 -9.67 4.61
N LYS A 187 8.31 -10.03 5.85
CA LYS A 187 8.05 -11.36 6.42
C LYS A 187 7.43 -11.28 7.80
N ARG A 188 6.78 -12.36 8.24
CA ARG A 188 6.33 -12.52 9.63
C ARG A 188 7.52 -12.58 10.59
N HIS A 189 7.41 -11.87 11.72
CA HIS A 189 8.36 -11.95 12.81
C HIS A 189 8.18 -13.24 13.63
N GLY A 190 9.23 -13.64 14.36
CA GLY A 190 9.17 -14.74 15.34
C GLY A 190 9.15 -16.16 14.76
N ILE A 191 9.08 -16.32 13.44
CA ILE A 191 9.17 -17.63 12.77
C ILE A 191 10.59 -17.87 12.26
N ASP A 192 11.13 -19.03 12.62
CA ASP A 192 12.41 -19.52 12.10
C ASP A 192 12.26 -19.99 10.63
N MET A 193 13.12 -19.46 9.76
CA MET A 193 13.07 -19.71 8.32
C MET A 193 13.33 -21.18 7.99
N GLN A 194 14.36 -21.79 8.59
CA GLN A 194 14.77 -23.16 8.30
C GLN A 194 13.68 -24.14 8.72
N ARG A 195 13.12 -23.95 9.92
CA ARG A 195 11.99 -24.73 10.41
C ARG A 195 10.76 -24.59 9.53
N ALA A 196 10.49 -23.40 9.00
CA ALA A 196 9.38 -23.20 8.06
C ALA A 196 9.60 -23.95 6.73
N GLU A 197 10.84 -24.19 6.30
CA GLU A 197 11.12 -24.98 5.09
C GLU A 197 10.85 -26.48 5.26
N GLU A 198 10.96 -26.99 6.49
CA GLU A 198 10.77 -28.41 6.83
C GLU A 198 9.28 -28.78 6.99
N ILE A 199 8.41 -27.80 7.26
CA ILE A 199 7.03 -28.04 7.68
C ILE A 199 6.04 -27.25 6.80
N ASP A 200 5.35 -27.95 5.90
CA ASP A 200 4.26 -27.39 5.08
C ASP A 200 2.92 -27.40 5.86
N ASP A 201 2.83 -26.57 6.91
CA ASP A 201 1.61 -26.42 7.73
C ASP A 201 1.11 -24.96 7.84
N ASN A 202 -0.06 -24.77 8.45
CA ASN A 202 -0.62 -23.44 8.67
C ASN A 202 -0.07 -22.76 9.94
N ILE A 203 0.52 -23.52 10.87
CA ILE A 203 0.95 -23.03 12.19
C ILE A 203 2.28 -22.29 12.07
N ASN A 204 3.19 -22.80 11.25
CA ASN A 204 4.49 -22.21 10.92
C ASN A 204 4.43 -21.52 9.55
N ASN A 205 3.23 -21.14 9.09
CA ASN A 205 3.06 -20.43 7.82
C ASN A 205 3.77 -19.07 7.89
N LEU A 206 4.92 -19.02 7.24
CA LEU A 206 5.70 -17.81 7.12
C LEU A 206 5.24 -17.05 5.87
N ASP A 207 4.29 -16.15 6.09
CA ASP A 207 3.82 -15.24 5.05
C ASP A 207 4.91 -14.24 4.69
N MET A 208 5.10 -14.08 3.38
CA MET A 208 6.03 -13.13 2.79
C MET A 208 5.38 -12.36 1.66
N GLY A 209 5.67 -11.08 1.56
CA GLY A 209 5.11 -10.24 0.52
C GLY A 209 6.02 -9.07 0.19
N PHE A 210 5.58 -8.27 -0.76
CA PHE A 210 6.30 -7.08 -1.19
C PHE A 210 5.40 -5.85 -1.03
N ILE A 211 6.00 -4.73 -0.66
CA ILE A 211 5.36 -3.42 -0.75
C ILE A 211 6.23 -2.55 -1.64
N PHE A 212 5.62 -1.94 -2.64
CA PHE A 212 6.28 -1.00 -3.52
C PHE A 212 6.05 0.42 -3.03
N GLU A 213 7.12 1.18 -2.84
CA GLU A 213 7.10 2.60 -2.56
C GLU A 213 7.63 3.35 -3.79
N THR A 214 6.80 4.27 -4.31
CA THR A 214 7.11 5.14 -5.44
C THR A 214 6.80 6.60 -5.09
N ASN A 215 7.33 7.55 -5.86
CA ASN A 215 6.97 8.96 -5.70
C ASN A 215 5.84 9.32 -6.66
N ARG A 216 4.76 9.90 -6.14
CA ARG A 216 3.63 10.42 -6.92
C ARG A 216 3.60 11.93 -6.77
N THR A 217 3.41 12.63 -7.90
CA THR A 217 3.28 14.10 -7.91
C THR A 217 1.91 14.50 -8.45
N VAL A 218 1.16 15.27 -7.66
CA VAL A 218 -0.16 15.79 -8.00
C VAL A 218 -0.18 17.29 -7.73
N ALA A 219 -0.50 18.09 -8.75
CA ALA A 219 -0.52 19.57 -8.65
C ALA A 219 0.77 20.17 -8.03
N GLY A 220 1.93 19.55 -8.30
CA GLY A 220 3.22 19.98 -7.75
C GLY A 220 3.47 19.63 -6.28
N VAL A 221 2.60 18.81 -5.67
CA VAL A 221 2.83 18.15 -4.36
C VAL A 221 3.37 16.76 -4.64
N THR A 222 4.56 16.44 -4.16
CA THR A 222 5.14 15.09 -4.24
C THR A 222 4.99 14.38 -2.91
N PHE A 223 4.48 13.16 -2.94
CA PHE A 223 4.32 12.29 -1.78
C PHE A 223 4.64 10.84 -2.16
N ARG A 224 4.84 10.00 -1.15
CA ARG A 224 5.12 8.56 -1.33
C ARG A 224 3.82 7.81 -1.58
N ARG A 225 3.77 6.96 -2.59
CA ARG A 225 2.66 6.08 -2.91
C ARG A 225 3.08 4.65 -2.61
N PHE A 226 2.21 3.90 -1.94
CA PHE A 226 2.48 2.54 -1.53
C PHE A 226 1.51 1.56 -2.21
N GLU A 227 2.04 0.48 -2.77
CA GLU A 227 1.24 -0.59 -3.37
C GLU A 227 1.56 -1.91 -2.69
N ILE A 228 0.53 -2.62 -2.22
CA ILE A 228 0.67 -3.93 -1.61
C ILE A 228 0.63 -4.99 -2.72
N CYS A 229 1.70 -5.78 -2.80
CA CYS A 229 1.75 -6.96 -3.66
C CYS A 229 1.16 -8.17 -2.94
N GLU A 230 0.77 -9.17 -3.72
CA GLU A 230 0.27 -10.43 -3.19
C GLU A 230 1.27 -11.07 -2.20
N PHE A 231 0.77 -11.47 -1.02
CA PHE A 231 1.53 -12.27 -0.06
C PHE A 231 1.50 -13.76 -0.45
N GLN A 232 2.66 -14.39 -0.35
CA GLN A 232 2.91 -15.80 -0.60
C GLN A 232 3.45 -16.49 0.66
N ARG A 233 3.57 -17.81 0.59
CA ARG A 233 3.99 -18.64 1.72
C ARG A 233 5.40 -19.16 1.51
N TRP A 234 6.29 -18.94 2.47
CA TRP A 234 7.67 -19.41 2.43
C TRP A 234 7.78 -20.92 2.64
N ASN A 235 6.90 -21.53 3.43
CA ASN A 235 6.96 -22.97 3.70
C ASN A 235 6.60 -23.83 2.48
N TYR A 236 5.79 -23.31 1.56
CA TYR A 236 5.47 -23.98 0.31
C TYR A 236 6.61 -23.87 -0.72
N VAL A 237 7.28 -25.00 -1.00
CA VAL A 237 8.52 -25.10 -1.81
C VAL A 237 8.46 -24.29 -3.11
N ARG A 238 7.38 -24.44 -3.89
CA ARG A 238 7.28 -23.74 -5.18
C ARG A 238 7.23 -22.22 -5.02
N CYS A 239 6.49 -21.71 -4.03
CA CYS A 239 6.47 -20.27 -3.77
C CYS A 239 7.82 -19.79 -3.23
N ARG A 240 8.47 -20.58 -2.37
CA ARG A 240 9.81 -20.29 -1.84
C ARG A 240 10.85 -20.15 -2.94
N GLU A 241 10.91 -21.06 -3.89
CA GLU A 241 11.85 -20.99 -5.02
C GLU A 241 11.67 -19.68 -5.81
N HIS A 242 10.42 -19.29 -6.10
CA HIS A 242 10.15 -18.02 -6.78
C HIS A 242 10.48 -16.78 -5.92
N LEU A 243 10.26 -16.81 -4.60
CA LEU A 243 10.70 -15.74 -3.70
C LEU A 243 12.22 -15.56 -3.77
N LYS A 244 12.97 -16.65 -3.62
CA LYS A 244 14.44 -16.65 -3.69
C LYS A 244 14.95 -16.14 -5.04
N LEU A 245 14.30 -16.50 -6.15
CA LEU A 245 14.61 -15.97 -7.48
C LEU A 245 14.41 -14.45 -7.57
N ILE A 246 13.32 -13.92 -6.98
CA ILE A 246 13.06 -12.47 -6.94
C ILE A 246 14.11 -11.76 -6.08
N PHE A 247 14.47 -12.31 -4.91
CA PHE A 247 15.50 -11.73 -4.04
C PHE A 247 16.85 -11.66 -4.78
N LYS A 248 17.20 -12.73 -5.48
CA LYS A 248 18.41 -12.77 -6.29
C LYS A 248 18.40 -11.75 -7.43
N PHE A 249 17.25 -11.57 -8.08
CA PHE A 249 17.10 -10.54 -9.11
C PHE A 249 17.33 -9.13 -8.54
N LEU A 250 16.74 -8.83 -7.39
CA LEU A 250 16.92 -7.55 -6.70
C LEU A 250 18.38 -7.30 -6.31
N ASP A 251 19.06 -8.32 -5.78
CA ASP A 251 20.47 -8.26 -5.40
C ASP A 251 21.36 -7.98 -6.61
N GLN A 252 21.23 -8.77 -7.69
CA GLN A 252 21.98 -8.53 -8.92
C GLN A 252 21.68 -7.19 -9.58
N TYR A 253 20.43 -6.73 -9.52
CA TYR A 253 20.08 -5.40 -9.98
C TYR A 253 20.87 -4.35 -9.19
N ASN A 254 20.86 -4.44 -7.85
CA ASN A 254 21.56 -3.51 -6.99
C ASN A 254 23.07 -3.49 -7.28
N GLU A 255 23.70 -4.65 -7.46
CA GLU A 255 25.11 -4.75 -7.85
C GLU A 255 25.40 -4.09 -9.22
N LYS A 256 24.58 -4.37 -10.23
CA LYS A 256 24.80 -3.86 -11.59
C LYS A 256 24.48 -2.37 -11.72
N PHE A 257 23.54 -1.84 -10.94
CA PHE A 257 22.97 -0.51 -11.12
C PHE A 257 23.25 0.43 -9.93
N ARG A 258 24.14 0.06 -9.00
CA ARG A 258 24.54 0.84 -7.80
C ARG A 258 24.84 2.32 -8.04
N HIS A 259 25.31 2.68 -9.23
CA HIS A 259 25.68 4.04 -9.61
C HIS A 259 24.80 4.66 -10.71
N SER A 260 23.70 4.01 -11.08
CA SER A 260 22.80 4.51 -12.12
C SER A 260 21.67 5.38 -11.56
N GLY A 261 21.17 6.32 -12.36
CA GLY A 261 20.06 7.22 -11.98
C GLY A 261 18.68 6.55 -11.89
N THR A 262 18.50 5.36 -12.46
CA THR A 262 17.27 4.54 -12.28
C THR A 262 17.57 3.50 -11.22
N SER A 263 17.01 3.69 -10.02
CA SER A 263 17.35 2.83 -8.87
C SER A 263 16.12 2.08 -8.39
N ILE A 264 16.17 0.75 -8.52
CA ILE A 264 15.46 -0.14 -7.62
C ILE A 264 16.34 -0.30 -6.38
N SER A 265 15.77 0.00 -5.22
CA SER A 265 16.34 -0.30 -3.91
C SER A 265 15.43 -1.26 -3.18
N PHE A 266 15.96 -2.10 -2.28
CA PHE A 266 15.13 -2.98 -1.48
C PHE A 266 15.66 -3.12 -0.06
N ASP A 267 14.75 -3.34 0.88
CA ASP A 267 15.04 -3.59 2.30
C ASP A 267 14.17 -4.76 2.79
N GLY A 268 14.75 -5.68 3.57
CA GLY A 268 13.99 -6.74 4.26
C GLY A 268 13.47 -6.27 5.62
N ILE A 269 12.17 -6.43 5.87
CA ILE A 269 11.52 -6.04 7.12
C ILE A 269 10.72 -7.20 7.71
N SER A 270 10.91 -7.46 9.01
CA SER A 270 10.06 -8.38 9.76
C SER A 270 8.98 -7.62 10.51
N LEU A 271 7.73 -8.09 10.44
CA LEU A 271 6.59 -7.49 11.13
C LEU A 271 5.90 -8.49 12.06
N ASP A 272 5.52 -8.03 13.25
CA ASP A 272 4.69 -8.78 14.18
C ASP A 272 3.27 -9.00 13.64
N ASP A 273 2.61 -10.05 14.11
CA ASP A 273 1.26 -10.45 13.69
C ASP A 273 0.22 -9.33 13.84
N GLU A 274 0.34 -8.53 14.90
CA GLU A 274 -0.54 -7.38 15.19
C GLU A 274 -0.52 -6.34 14.06
N VAL A 275 0.56 -6.27 13.29
CA VAL A 275 0.74 -5.35 12.16
C VAL A 275 0.55 -6.07 10.83
N LEU A 276 1.12 -7.26 10.70
CA LEU A 276 1.12 -8.03 9.45
C LEU A 276 -0.28 -8.48 9.07
N GLU A 277 -1.10 -8.93 10.02
CA GLU A 277 -2.46 -9.42 9.73
C GLU A 277 -3.36 -8.31 9.19
N PRO A 278 -3.48 -7.13 9.82
CA PRO A 278 -4.21 -6.01 9.24
C PRO A 278 -3.67 -5.58 7.88
N LEU A 279 -2.35 -5.54 7.69
CA LEU A 279 -1.72 -5.14 6.43
C LEU A 279 -2.07 -6.11 5.30
N ARG A 280 -1.88 -7.42 5.51
CA ARG A 280 -2.15 -8.48 4.53
C ARG A 280 -3.63 -8.55 4.15
N ASN A 281 -4.52 -8.21 5.07
CA ASN A 281 -5.97 -8.18 4.84
C ASN A 281 -6.46 -6.80 4.35
N GLY A 282 -5.56 -5.87 4.05
CA GLY A 282 -5.89 -4.56 3.48
C GLY A 282 -6.58 -3.61 4.47
N LYS A 283 -6.52 -3.90 5.78
CA LYS A 283 -7.11 -3.09 6.86
C LYS A 283 -6.15 -2.07 7.47
N LEU A 284 -4.89 -2.05 7.02
CA LEU A 284 -3.86 -1.12 7.47
C LEU A 284 -3.19 -0.47 6.26
N LEU A 285 -3.04 0.86 6.32
CA LEU A 285 -2.42 1.63 5.26
C LEU A 285 -0.89 1.56 5.40
N PRO A 286 -0.13 1.18 4.36
CA PRO A 286 1.33 1.09 4.45
C PRO A 286 2.01 2.42 4.83
N ALA A 287 1.42 3.55 4.46
CA ALA A 287 1.94 4.88 4.81
C ALA A 287 2.03 5.09 6.35
N GLN A 288 1.16 4.44 7.12
CA GLN A 288 1.18 4.50 8.59
C GLN A 288 2.34 3.69 9.21
N LEU A 289 2.99 2.83 8.42
CA LEU A 289 4.13 2.02 8.86
C LEU A 289 5.47 2.72 8.64
N ARG A 290 5.46 3.99 8.20
CA ARG A 290 6.68 4.72 7.84
C ARG A 290 7.74 4.64 8.93
N ASP A 291 7.39 4.96 10.18
CA ASP A 291 8.37 4.94 11.28
C ASP A 291 8.78 3.52 11.67
N LYS A 292 7.88 2.55 11.50
CA LYS A 292 8.16 1.13 11.78
C LYS A 292 9.13 0.53 10.76
N PHE A 293 9.08 0.95 9.50
CA PHE A 293 10.01 0.46 8.46
C PHE A 293 11.48 0.82 8.72
N TYR A 294 11.77 1.87 9.50
CA TYR A 294 13.15 2.28 9.79
C TYR A 294 13.72 1.71 11.10
N HIS A 295 12.88 1.19 12.01
CA HIS A 295 13.31 0.95 13.41
C HIS A 295 13.18 -0.49 13.91
N HIS A 296 12.60 -1.43 13.16
CA HIS A 296 12.35 -2.78 13.66
C HIS A 296 12.85 -3.88 12.70
N GLN A 297 13.68 -4.78 13.25
CA GLN A 297 13.91 -6.15 12.79
C GLN A 297 14.18 -6.33 11.28
N ILE A 298 15.19 -5.59 10.81
CA ILE A 298 15.74 -5.73 9.46
C ILE A 298 16.24 -7.16 9.27
N TRP A 299 15.99 -7.71 8.08
CA TRP A 299 16.60 -8.96 7.61
C TRP A 299 17.11 -8.78 6.19
N TYR A 300 17.92 -9.73 5.72
CA TYR A 300 18.64 -9.64 4.45
C TYR A 300 18.14 -10.74 3.49
N PRO A 301 17.18 -10.44 2.59
CA PRO A 301 16.65 -11.41 1.64
C PRO A 301 17.71 -12.07 0.74
N GLU A 302 18.76 -11.32 0.41
CA GLU A 302 19.89 -11.75 -0.42
C GLU A 302 20.65 -12.96 0.15
N ASP A 303 20.67 -13.12 1.48
CA ASP A 303 21.34 -14.23 2.17
C ASP A 303 20.72 -15.60 1.85
N TYR A 304 19.49 -15.62 1.32
CA TYR A 304 18.70 -16.84 1.08
C TYR A 304 18.64 -17.26 -0.40
N THR A 305 19.60 -16.84 -1.23
CA THR A 305 19.53 -16.99 -2.70
C THR A 305 20.47 -18.04 -3.29
N ALA A 306 21.36 -18.64 -2.48
CA ALA A 306 22.45 -19.49 -2.97
C ALA A 306 22.00 -20.75 -3.73
N ASP A 307 20.87 -21.34 -3.33
CA ASP A 307 20.36 -22.62 -3.88
C ASP A 307 19.58 -22.46 -5.19
N VAL A 308 19.22 -21.23 -5.58
CA VAL A 308 18.48 -20.97 -6.83
C VAL A 308 19.36 -20.56 -8.01
N ASN A 309 20.69 -20.73 -7.89
CA ASN A 309 21.64 -20.29 -8.91
C ASN A 309 21.37 -20.89 -10.30
N HIS A 310 21.08 -22.18 -10.37
CA HIS A 310 20.82 -22.86 -11.65
C HIS A 310 19.50 -22.40 -12.28
N GLN A 311 18.43 -22.33 -11.48
CA GLN A 311 17.11 -21.87 -11.93
C GLN A 311 17.17 -20.42 -12.39
N TYR A 312 17.92 -19.57 -11.70
CA TYR A 312 18.11 -18.18 -12.06
C TYR A 312 18.69 -18.01 -13.47
N LEU A 313 19.67 -18.84 -13.85
CA LEU A 313 20.29 -18.80 -15.18
C LEU A 313 19.36 -19.28 -16.30
N SER A 314 18.29 -20.00 -15.97
CA SER A 314 17.27 -20.42 -16.96
C SER A 314 16.21 -19.36 -17.22
N MET A 315 16.14 -18.31 -16.40
CA MET A 315 15.22 -17.18 -16.54
C MET A 315 15.85 -16.07 -17.41
N ASP A 316 15.01 -15.18 -17.92
CA ASP A 316 15.41 -14.01 -18.72
C ASP A 316 15.94 -12.84 -17.88
N PHE A 317 16.08 -12.98 -16.56
CA PHE A 317 16.53 -11.91 -15.67
C PHE A 317 17.81 -11.21 -16.14
N GLU A 318 18.86 -11.97 -16.44
CA GLU A 318 20.13 -11.42 -16.92
C GLU A 318 19.95 -10.65 -18.24
N ARG A 319 19.10 -11.16 -19.13
CA ARG A 319 18.77 -10.52 -20.41
C ARG A 319 18.00 -9.22 -20.17
N TYR A 320 17.07 -9.17 -19.22
CA TYR A 320 16.37 -7.94 -18.86
C TYR A 320 17.35 -6.87 -18.34
N LEU A 321 18.26 -7.24 -17.44
CA LEU A 321 19.28 -6.33 -16.90
C LEU A 321 20.26 -5.86 -17.98
N ASP A 322 20.65 -6.76 -18.90
CA ASP A 322 21.51 -6.42 -20.03
C ASP A 322 20.84 -5.47 -21.01
N GLY A 323 19.55 -5.66 -21.30
CA GLY A 323 18.77 -4.79 -22.16
C GLY A 323 18.70 -3.35 -21.65
N LEU A 324 18.64 -3.18 -20.33
CA LEU A 324 18.71 -1.87 -19.68
C LEU A 324 20.12 -1.25 -19.74
N LYS A 325 21.17 -2.04 -19.48
CA LYS A 325 22.52 -1.51 -19.22
C LYS A 325 23.45 -1.44 -20.43
N LYS A 326 23.44 -2.45 -21.30
CA LYS A 326 24.47 -2.60 -22.36
C LYS A 326 24.23 -1.68 -23.54
N GLY A 327 25.29 -1.16 -24.15
CA GLY A 327 25.21 -0.34 -25.35
C GLY A 327 24.95 1.15 -25.06
N PRO A 328 24.43 1.90 -26.03
CA PRO A 328 24.15 3.34 -25.89
C PRO A 328 23.12 3.62 -24.79
N GLY A 329 23.08 4.89 -24.33
CA GLY A 329 22.10 5.34 -23.36
C GLY A 329 20.68 5.18 -23.90
N LYS A 330 19.76 4.64 -23.09
CA LYS A 330 18.39 4.35 -23.52
C LYS A 330 17.38 5.00 -22.59
N TYR A 331 16.27 5.43 -23.15
CA TYR A 331 15.12 5.91 -22.41
C TYR A 331 13.87 5.13 -22.81
N PHE A 332 13.26 4.46 -21.83
CA PHE A 332 12.06 3.65 -22.02
C PHE A 332 10.85 4.48 -21.61
N THR A 333 9.88 4.63 -22.51
CA THR A 333 8.65 5.38 -22.26
C THR A 333 7.44 4.52 -22.56
N ARG A 334 6.52 4.42 -21.61
CA ARG A 334 5.22 3.79 -21.84
C ARG A 334 4.28 4.78 -22.52
N LYS A 335 3.67 4.36 -23.63
CA LYS A 335 2.64 5.10 -24.36
C LYS A 335 1.33 4.33 -24.33
N THR A 336 0.23 5.06 -24.26
CA THR A 336 -1.11 4.50 -24.43
C THR A 336 -1.59 4.89 -25.81
N THR A 337 -1.98 3.90 -26.62
CA THR A 337 -2.45 4.13 -27.98
C THR A 337 -3.88 4.65 -28.00
N LYS A 338 -4.35 5.06 -29.18
CA LYS A 338 -5.74 5.44 -29.43
C LYS A 338 -6.76 4.35 -29.07
N TYR A 339 -6.33 3.09 -29.00
CA TYR A 339 -7.19 1.94 -28.68
C TYR A 339 -7.04 1.45 -27.23
N ASN A 340 -6.47 2.27 -26.35
CA ASN A 340 -6.13 1.90 -24.97
C ASN A 340 -5.17 0.69 -24.86
N SER A 341 -4.44 0.36 -25.93
CA SER A 341 -3.32 -0.59 -25.83
C SER A 341 -2.10 0.12 -25.25
N THR A 342 -1.25 -0.64 -24.57
CA THR A 342 0.01 -0.14 -24.04
C THR A 342 1.13 -0.50 -25.00
N GLU A 343 1.98 0.47 -25.32
CA GLU A 343 3.19 0.28 -26.13
C GLU A 343 4.39 0.87 -25.39
N TRP A 344 5.57 0.32 -25.65
CA TRP A 344 6.83 0.78 -25.11
C TRP A 344 7.69 1.37 -26.21
N GLU A 345 8.07 2.63 -26.03
CA GLU A 345 9.02 3.33 -26.89
C GLU A 345 10.41 3.32 -26.23
N VAL A 346 11.42 2.85 -26.97
CA VAL A 346 12.82 2.91 -26.57
C VAL A 346 13.52 3.93 -27.45
N LYS A 347 13.95 5.03 -26.82
CA LYS A 347 14.81 6.03 -27.47
C LYS A 347 16.26 5.71 -27.17
N ILE A 348 17.05 5.56 -28.22
CA ILE A 348 18.47 5.23 -28.13
C ILE A 348 19.29 6.48 -28.44
N TYR A 349 20.14 6.87 -27.50
CA TYR A 349 21.02 8.02 -27.62
C TYR A 349 22.42 7.57 -28.05
N GLY A 350 22.73 7.81 -29.32
CA GLY A 350 24.04 7.56 -29.94
C GLY A 350 24.37 8.65 -30.96
N SER A 351 25.13 8.31 -32.00
CA SER A 351 25.43 9.22 -33.13
C SER A 351 24.20 9.54 -34.00
N VAL A 352 23.20 8.66 -33.98
CA VAL A 352 21.88 8.84 -34.61
C VAL A 352 20.83 8.51 -33.55
N GLU A 353 19.81 9.36 -33.42
CA GLU A 353 18.67 9.08 -32.54
C GLU A 353 17.76 8.04 -33.22
N GLU A 354 17.70 6.84 -32.64
CA GLU A 354 16.80 5.76 -33.09
C GLU A 354 15.65 5.62 -32.09
N ILE A 355 14.42 5.52 -32.61
CA ILE A 355 13.21 5.32 -31.82
C ILE A 355 12.60 3.98 -32.23
N LEU A 356 12.45 3.08 -31.27
CA LEU A 356 11.90 1.74 -31.46
C LEU A 356 10.64 1.55 -30.64
N THR A 357 9.64 0.86 -31.18
CA THR A 357 8.36 0.62 -30.51
C THR A 357 8.09 -0.87 -30.34
N TYR A 358 7.59 -1.25 -29.17
CA TYR A 358 7.34 -2.63 -28.75
C TYR A 358 5.98 -2.76 -28.08
N TYR A 359 5.40 -3.96 -28.07
CA TYR A 359 4.10 -4.20 -27.41
C TYR A 359 4.25 -4.41 -25.90
N SER A 360 5.44 -4.82 -25.43
CA SER A 360 5.71 -5.01 -24.01
C SER A 360 7.11 -4.56 -23.60
N LEU A 361 7.29 -4.31 -22.30
CA LEU A 361 8.61 -4.02 -21.74
C LEU A 361 9.55 -5.23 -21.90
N SER A 362 9.03 -6.45 -21.76
CA SER A 362 9.83 -7.67 -21.94
C SER A 362 10.44 -7.74 -23.34
N GLU A 363 9.63 -7.58 -24.39
CA GLU A 363 10.11 -7.55 -25.78
C GLU A 363 11.17 -6.47 -26.00
N ALA A 364 10.91 -5.26 -25.50
CA ALA A 364 11.86 -4.16 -25.58
C ALA A 364 13.20 -4.53 -24.94
N LEU A 365 13.19 -5.05 -23.71
CA LEU A 365 14.42 -5.42 -23.01
C LEU A 365 15.17 -6.57 -23.68
N LEU A 366 14.46 -7.60 -24.14
CA LEU A 366 15.07 -8.76 -24.79
C LEU A 366 15.71 -8.40 -26.14
N ASP A 367 15.04 -7.57 -26.95
CA ASP A 367 15.58 -7.09 -28.22
C ASP A 367 16.83 -6.23 -27.98
N GLN A 368 16.78 -5.30 -27.02
CA GLN A 368 17.95 -4.47 -26.68
C GLN A 368 19.13 -5.31 -26.17
N ALA A 369 18.86 -6.34 -25.37
CA ALA A 369 19.89 -7.26 -24.89
C ALA A 369 20.53 -8.04 -26.05
N GLN A 370 19.72 -8.47 -27.02
CA GLN A 370 20.19 -9.19 -28.21
C GLN A 370 21.03 -8.29 -29.12
N ARG A 371 20.54 -7.09 -29.43
CA ARG A 371 21.23 -6.10 -30.28
C ARG A 371 22.64 -5.79 -29.78
N TYR A 372 22.79 -5.64 -28.47
CA TYR A 372 24.05 -5.24 -27.84
C TYR A 372 24.76 -6.39 -27.08
N SER A 373 24.39 -7.64 -27.38
CA SER A 373 25.15 -8.80 -26.94
C SER A 373 26.52 -8.83 -27.65
N LYS A 374 27.56 -9.31 -26.95
CA LYS A 374 28.97 -9.29 -27.40
C LYS A 374 29.19 -9.94 -28.77
N THR A 375 28.26 -10.77 -29.25
CA THR A 375 28.32 -11.46 -30.54
C THR A 375 28.10 -10.54 -31.75
N ASN A 376 27.42 -9.39 -31.58
CA ASN A 376 27.13 -8.44 -32.68
C ASN A 376 28.08 -7.24 -32.76
N GLN A 377 28.96 -7.03 -31.77
CA GLN A 377 29.96 -5.95 -31.84
C GLN A 377 31.00 -6.16 -32.94
N ASN A 378 31.21 -7.40 -33.40
CA ASN A 378 32.09 -7.68 -34.54
C ASN A 378 31.45 -7.38 -35.90
N ALA A 379 30.13 -7.23 -35.99
CA ALA A 379 29.43 -6.89 -37.24
C ALA A 379 29.21 -5.37 -37.40
N LEU A 380 29.14 -4.63 -36.29
CA LEU A 380 29.03 -3.16 -36.32
C LEU A 380 30.39 -2.46 -36.46
N ASN A 381 31.49 -3.12 -36.07
CA ASN A 381 32.85 -2.59 -36.25
C ASN A 381 33.51 -3.01 -37.59
N SER A 382 32.83 -3.80 -38.43
CA SER A 382 33.36 -4.22 -39.74
C SER A 382 32.94 -3.32 -40.91
N ASP A 383 32.03 -2.35 -40.67
CA ASP A 383 31.59 -1.36 -41.67
C ASP A 383 32.04 0.08 -41.31
N SER A 384 33.17 0.22 -40.60
CA SER A 384 33.83 1.51 -40.33
C SER A 384 35.10 1.68 -41.15
#